data_AF-A0A9D1MK17-F1
#
_entry.id   AF-A0A9D1MK17-F1
#
_cell.length_a   1.000
_cell.length_b   1.000
_cell.length_c   1.000
_cell.angle_alpha   90.00
_cell.angle_beta   90.00
_cell.angle_gamma   90.00
#
_symmetry.space_group_name_H-M   'P 1'
#
loop_
_entity.id
_entity.type
_entity.pdbx_description
1 polymer ?
#
loop_
_entity_poly.entity_id
_entity_poly.type
_entity_poly.pdbx_seq_one_letter_code
_entity_poly.pdbx_strand_id
1 'polypeptide(L)'
;MLIANFIAYILCIIGALNWGLYGIFDFNLVSWIFQGPRTAGSITIYVLIAVAALWLIISPIISGWGLRLTRREEMKKQRAR
;
A
#
# COMPACT_ATOMS: atom_id res chain seq x y z
N MET A 1 13.56 -1.10 0.33
CA MET A 1 13.69 -2.26 -0.59
C MET A 1 12.57 -2.21 -1.62
N LEU A 2 12.90 -2.06 -2.89
CA LEU A 2 11.92 -1.78 -3.97
C LEU A 2 10.84 -2.87 -4.10
N ILE A 3 11.23 -4.14 -3.97
CA ILE A 3 10.33 -5.30 -4.12
C ILE A 3 9.30 -5.37 -2.99
N ALA A 4 9.73 -5.23 -1.73
CA ALA A 4 8.84 -5.25 -0.57
C ALA A 4 7.83 -4.09 -0.60
N ASN A 5 8.26 -2.91 -1.05
CA ASN A 5 7.36 -1.76 -1.21
C ASN A 5 6.29 -2.03 -2.27
N PHE A 6 6.64 -2.67 -3.39
CA PHE A 6 5.70 -2.97 -4.47
C PHE A 6 4.63 -3.98 -4.03
N ILE A 7 5.04 -5.06 -3.35
CA ILE A 7 4.12 -6.07 -2.80
C ILE A 7 3.18 -5.44 -1.78
N ALA A 8 3.71 -4.63 -0.87
CA ALA A 8 2.91 -3.94 0.14
C ALA A 8 1.92 -2.95 -0.49
N TYR A 9 2.30 -2.26 -1.57
CA TYR A 9 1.42 -1.33 -2.30
C TYR A 9 0.25 -2.04 -2.95
N ILE A 10 0.50 -3.20 -3.59
CA ILE A 10 -0.57 -4.03 -4.17
C ILE A 10 -1.54 -4.50 -3.08
N LEU A 11 -1.04 -5.04 -1.98
CA LEU A 11 -1.86 -5.48 -0.84
C LEU A 11 -2.69 -4.32 -0.26
N CYS A 12 -2.11 -3.14 -0.16
CA CYS A 12 -2.80 -1.95 0.33
C CYS A 12 -3.91 -1.49 -0.63
N ILE A 13 -3.68 -1.53 -1.94
CA ILE A 13 -4.71 -1.21 -2.95
C ILE A 13 -5.88 -2.19 -2.86
N ILE A 14 -5.60 -3.49 -2.73
CA ILE A 14 -6.64 -4.52 -2.58
C ILE A 14 -7.48 -4.24 -1.33
N GLY A 15 -6.84 -3.87 -0.22
CA GLY A 15 -7.52 -3.44 1.00
C GLY A 15 -8.39 -2.21 0.79
N ALA A 16 -7.84 -1.15 0.21
CA ALA A 16 -8.56 0.10 -0.05
C ALA A 16 -9.77 -0.10 -0.98
N LEU A 17 -9.63 -0.95 -2.01
CA LEU A 17 -10.75 -1.33 -2.87
C LEU A 17 -11.84 -2.07 -2.08
N ASN A 18 -11.50 -3.07 -1.27
CA ASN A 18 -12.49 -3.79 -0.46
C ASN A 18 -13.24 -2.85 0.52
N TRP A 19 -12.52 -1.93 1.17
CA TRP A 19 -13.14 -0.91 2.04
C TRP A 19 -13.98 0.11 1.26
N GLY A 20 -13.55 0.52 0.06
CA GLY A 20 -14.33 1.41 -0.81
C GLY A 20 -15.64 0.76 -1.28
N LEU A 21 -15.59 -0.53 -1.65
CA LEU A 21 -16.79 -1.30 -2.00
C LEU A 21 -17.74 -1.44 -0.80
N TYR A 22 -17.20 -1.65 0.40
CA TYR A 22 -18.00 -1.72 1.62
C TYR A 22 -18.65 -0.36 1.96
N GLY A 23 -17.94 0.75 1.79
CA GLY A 23 -18.47 2.09 2.07
C GLY A 23 -19.54 2.57 1.07
N ILE A 24 -19.41 2.23 -0.21
CA ILE A 24 -20.32 2.71 -1.27
C ILE A 24 -21.52 1.77 -1.45
N PHE A 25 -21.30 0.46 -1.34
CA PHE A 25 -22.28 -0.56 -1.71
C PHE A 25 -22.64 -1.52 -0.56
N ASP A 26 -22.10 -1.31 0.66
CA ASP A 26 -22.18 -2.26 1.79
C ASP A 26 -21.69 -3.68 1.42
N PHE A 27 -20.88 -3.78 0.36
CA PHE A 27 -20.44 -5.05 -0.20
C PHE A 27 -19.01 -5.36 0.22
N ASN A 28 -18.84 -6.48 0.92
CA ASN A 28 -17.54 -6.95 1.37
C ASN A 28 -17.05 -8.10 0.49
N LEU A 29 -16.16 -7.80 -0.46
CA LEU A 29 -15.60 -8.76 -1.42
C LEU A 29 -14.90 -9.93 -0.72
N VAL A 30 -14.11 -9.64 0.32
CA VAL A 30 -13.40 -10.66 1.08
C VAL A 30 -14.39 -11.59 1.80
N SER A 31 -15.43 -11.04 2.43
CA SER A 31 -16.46 -11.85 3.08
C SER A 31 -17.29 -12.65 2.07
N TRP A 32 -17.49 -12.12 0.87
CA TRP A 32 -18.21 -12.79 -0.22
C TRP A 32 -17.44 -14.02 -0.73
N ILE A 33 -16.12 -13.90 -0.93
CA ILE A 33 -15.27 -15.02 -1.38
C ILE A 33 -15.15 -16.10 -0.30
N PHE A 34 -14.93 -15.70 0.95
CA PHE A 34 -14.72 -16.64 2.06
C PHE A 34 -16.01 -17.03 2.79
N GLN A 35 -17.18 -16.67 2.25
CA GLN A 35 -18.51 -17.02 2.77
C GLN A 35 -18.79 -16.56 4.21
N GLY A 36 -18.19 -15.45 4.64
CA GLY A 36 -18.56 -14.79 5.89
C GLY A 36 -17.45 -13.90 6.48
N PRO A 37 -17.82 -12.83 7.20
CA PRO A 37 -16.87 -11.82 7.71
C PRO A 37 -15.97 -12.30 8.84
N ARG A 38 -16.36 -13.38 9.54
CA ARG A 38 -15.60 -13.97 10.65
C ARG A 38 -15.01 -15.34 10.33
N THR A 39 -14.86 -15.68 9.06
CA THR A 39 -14.16 -16.89 8.67
C THR A 39 -12.64 -16.72 8.85
N ALA A 40 -11.93 -17.82 9.12
CA ALA A 40 -10.48 -17.79 9.28
C ALA A 40 -9.77 -17.22 8.04
N GLY A 41 -10.31 -17.47 6.85
CA GLY A 41 -9.82 -16.92 5.59
C GLY A 41 -9.95 -15.39 5.52
N SER A 42 -11.14 -14.83 5.80
CA SER A 42 -11.34 -13.38 5.80
C SER A 42 -10.44 -12.67 6.81
N ILE A 43 -10.33 -13.21 8.02
CA ILE A 43 -9.50 -12.65 9.09
C ILE A 43 -8.03 -12.63 8.66
N THR A 44 -7.53 -13.72 8.07
CA THR A 44 -6.15 -13.79 7.59
C THR A 44 -5.87 -12.71 6.55
N ILE A 45 -6.78 -12.50 5.59
CA ILE A 45 -6.62 -11.46 4.57
C ILE A 45 -6.63 -10.06 5.18
N TYR A 46 -7.53 -9.78 6.13
CA TYR A 46 -7.55 -8.47 6.79
C TYR A 46 -6.27 -8.20 7.60
N VAL A 47 -5.74 -9.22 8.28
CA VAL A 47 -4.46 -9.10 9.01
C VAL A 47 -3.31 -8.85 8.04
N LEU A 48 -3.25 -9.56 6.91
CA LEU A 48 -2.21 -9.34 5.90
C LEU A 48 -2.26 -7.93 5.29
N ILE A 49 -3.46 -7.42 5.00
CA ILE A 49 -3.66 -6.04 4.52
C ILE A 49 -3.20 -5.03 5.57
N ALA A 50 -3.54 -5.24 6.85
CA ALA A 50 -3.15 -4.36 7.94
C ALA A 50 -1.62 -4.31 8.13
N VAL A 51 -0.96 -5.47 8.09
CA VAL A 51 0.51 -5.57 8.18
C VAL A 51 1.18 -4.88 6.98
N ALA A 52 0.65 -5.07 5.77
CA ALA A 52 1.16 -4.42 4.57
C ALA A 52 1.02 -2.89 4.63
N ALA A 53 -0.12 -2.38 5.10
CA ALA A 53 -0.34 -0.94 5.28
C ALA A 53 0.61 -0.36 6.34
N LEU A 54 0.79 -1.04 7.48
CA LEU A 54 1.76 -0.63 8.51
C LEU A 54 3.18 -0.61 7.97
N TRP A 55 3.59 -1.60 7.18
CA TRP A 55 4.91 -1.61 6.55
C TRP A 55 5.12 -0.43 5.60
N LEU A 56 4.11 -0.04 4.81
CA LEU A 56 4.18 1.14 3.94
C LEU A 56 4.31 2.45 4.72
N ILE A 57 3.76 2.53 5.93
CA ILE A 57 3.88 3.72 6.79
C ILE A 57 5.26 3.74 7.48
N ILE A 58 5.74 2.59 7.94
CA ILE A 58 7.00 2.47 8.70
C ILE A 58 8.23 2.55 7.78
N SER A 59 8.18 1.94 6.59
CA SER A 59 9.26 1.93 5.60
C SER A 59 9.84 3.32 5.27
N PRO A 60 9.04 4.37 4.95
CA PRO A 60 9.55 5.71 4.68
C PRO A 60 10.19 6.36 5.92
N ILE A 61 9.67 6.10 7.12
CA ILE A 61 10.20 6.65 8.38
C ILE A 61 11.58 6.07 8.70
N ILE A 62 11.76 4.76 8.54
CA ILE A 62 13.06 4.09 8.76
C ILE A 62 14.06 4.45 7.66
N SER A 63 13.59 4.63 6.43
CA SER A 63 14.46 4.89 5.29
C SER A 63 15.14 6.25 5.32
N GLY A 64 14.74 7.20 6.19
CA GLY A 64 15.45 8.45 6.48
C GLY A 64 15.80 9.33 5.27
N TRP A 65 15.21 9.08 4.10
CA TRP A 65 15.58 9.66 2.82
C TRP A 65 14.26 9.89 2.07
N GLY A 66 13.70 11.10 2.11
CA GLY A 66 14.26 12.24 1.39
C GLY A 66 13.79 12.14 -0.05
N LEU A 67 12.69 12.83 -0.38
CA LEU A 67 12.24 13.13 -1.75
C LEU A 67 13.39 13.83 -2.47
N ARG A 68 14.36 13.06 -2.97
CA ARG A 68 15.55 13.54 -3.66
C ARG A 68 15.23 13.86 -5.11
N LEU A 69 14.15 14.63 -5.31
CA LEU A 69 13.79 15.24 -6.58
C LEU A 69 14.81 16.32 -7.00
N THR A 70 15.74 16.70 -6.13
CA THR A 70 16.75 17.75 -6.35
C THR A 70 17.81 17.42 -7.42
N ARG A 71 17.98 16.16 -7.85
CA ARG A 71 19.04 15.81 -8.84
C ARG A 71 18.72 16.19 -10.30
N ARG A 72 17.53 16.74 -10.61
CA ARG A 72 17.22 17.23 -11.97
C ARG A 72 17.62 18.70 -12.22
N GLU A 73 17.72 19.52 -11.18
CA GLU A 73 18.03 20.96 -11.31
C GLU A 73 19.52 21.21 -11.63
N GLU A 74 20.44 20.47 -11.00
CA GLU A 74 21.88 20.66 -11.21
C GLU A 74 22.35 20.24 -12.61
N MET A 75 21.77 19.17 -13.16
CA MET A 75 22.07 18.69 -14.51
C MET A 75 21.68 19.71 -15.60
N LYS A 76 20.65 20.54 -15.35
CA LYS A 76 20.26 21.62 -16.27
C LYS A 76 21.23 22.80 -16.18
N LYS A 77 21.68 23.18 -14.98
CA LYS A 77 22.68 24.26 -14.82
C LYS A 77 24.05 23.89 -15.40
N GLN A 78 24.43 22.62 -15.35
CA GLN A 78 25.72 22.16 -15.86
C GLN A 78 25.75 21.93 -17.39
N ARG A 79 24.58 21.73 -18.01
CA ARG A 79 24.45 21.71 -19.48
C ARG A 79 24.14 23.07 -20.10
N ALA A 80 23.81 24.06 -19.27
CA ALA A 80 23.55 25.44 -19.66
C ALA A 80 24.77 26.37 -19.43
N ARG A 81 25.91 25.80 -19.04
CA ARG A 81 27.24 26.43 -19.05
C ARG A 81 28.08 25.70 -20.10
#